data_AF-A0A946SYF0-F1
#
_entry.id   AF-A0A946SYF0-F1
#
_cell.length_a   1.000
_cell.length_b   1.000
_cell.length_c   1.000
_cell.angle_alpha   90.00
_cell.angle_beta   90.00
_cell.angle_gamma   90.00
#
_symmetry.space_group_name_H-M   'P 1'
#
loop_
_entity.id
_entity.type
_entity.pdbx_description
1 polymer ?
#
loop_
_entity_poly.entity_id
_entity_poly.type
_entity_poly.pdbx_seq_one_letter_code
_entity_poly.pdbx_strand_id
1 'polypeptide(L)'
;MPGYDKSELDNEEVTDIRRICLQLIRDYWIEDTHFIWEDLKFSQVKKWLVKGLWYFDKKYSELIYRPIGLAPVATEILTFEEIEAEQIVGGSNFGGGDFGGDDSDPFGSSGSDDSDPFGSSGSDDSDDSFDDPFGSGGDDAFDDNRSSQDIEQTIPLFWVYYPHARDILKKGKIFNDRNSSVSKSFDDIINSRRFNAVIYKEENVYENRYIRDYIPNNAFMRLLESERIKEKVRNFEHDMWSW
;
A
#
# COMPACT_ATOMS: atom_id res chain seq x y z
N MET A 1 20.05 4.67 16.88
CA MET A 1 19.08 3.57 16.70
C MET A 1 19.62 2.39 17.51
N PRO A 2 18.96 1.91 18.57
CA PRO A 2 19.47 0.76 19.30
C PRO A 2 19.35 -0.47 18.41
N GLY A 3 20.49 -1.13 18.19
CA GLY A 3 20.66 -2.24 17.26
C GLY A 3 19.76 -3.41 17.60
N TYR A 4 19.32 -4.08 16.54
CA TYR A 4 18.72 -5.40 16.61
C TYR A 4 19.86 -6.36 16.97
N ASP A 5 19.98 -6.77 18.23
CA ASP A 5 20.85 -7.91 18.57
C ASP A 5 20.22 -9.16 17.95
N LYS A 6 20.77 -9.57 16.80
CA LYS A 6 20.47 -10.87 16.19
C LYS A 6 20.78 -11.93 17.25
N SER A 7 19.89 -12.92 17.37
CA SER A 7 20.18 -14.16 18.07
C SER A 7 21.57 -14.68 17.66
N GLU A 8 22.41 -14.99 18.65
CA GLU A 8 23.78 -15.52 18.50
C GLU A 8 23.78 -16.94 17.91
N LEU A 9 23.27 -17.11 16.70
CA LEU A 9 23.58 -18.26 15.88
C LEU A 9 24.80 -17.89 15.05
N ASP A 10 25.82 -18.73 15.07
CA ASP A 10 26.99 -18.51 14.23
C ASP A 10 26.57 -18.53 12.76
N ASN A 11 27.24 -17.75 11.91
CA ASN A 11 26.89 -17.69 10.48
C ASN A 11 26.98 -19.08 9.81
N GLU A 12 27.83 -19.95 10.35
CA GLU A 12 27.97 -21.34 9.93
C GLU A 12 26.73 -22.17 10.32
N GLU A 13 26.23 -22.04 11.56
CA GLU A 13 25.01 -22.72 12.02
C GLU A 13 23.77 -22.28 11.23
N VAL A 14 23.65 -20.98 10.91
CA VAL A 14 22.56 -20.45 10.07
C VAL A 14 22.62 -21.06 8.67
N THR A 15 23.82 -21.22 8.12
CA THR A 15 24.03 -21.81 6.78
C THR A 15 23.71 -23.30 6.77
N ASP A 16 24.08 -24.02 7.82
CA ASP A 16 23.77 -25.44 7.98
C ASP A 16 22.28 -25.71 8.17
N ILE A 17 21.61 -24.92 9.01
CA ILE A 17 20.15 -24.99 9.17
C ILE A 17 19.47 -24.71 7.83
N ARG A 18 19.91 -23.68 7.10
CA ARG A 18 19.38 -23.36 5.77
C ARG A 18 19.55 -24.51 4.79
N ARG A 19 20.71 -25.16 4.78
CA ARG A 19 21.01 -26.32 3.92
C ARG A 19 20.10 -27.51 4.25
N ILE A 20 19.92 -27.83 5.53
CA ILE A 20 19.06 -28.92 5.99
C ILE A 20 17.60 -28.63 5.66
N CYS A 21 17.12 -27.40 5.89
CA CYS A 21 15.76 -26.99 5.53
C CYS A 21 15.50 -27.12 4.02
N LEU A 22 16.44 -26.68 3.18
CA LEU A 22 16.32 -26.80 1.72
C LEU A 22 16.29 -28.27 1.27
N GLN A 23 17.10 -29.13 1.90
CA GLN A 23 17.08 -30.55 1.64
C GLN A 23 15.75 -31.19 2.05
N LEU A 24 15.23 -30.84 3.24
CA LEU A 24 13.92 -31.33 3.70
C LEU A 24 12.77 -30.87 2.80
N ILE A 25 12.76 -29.61 2.36
CA ILE A 25 11.72 -29.07 1.47
C ILE A 25 11.75 -29.81 0.12
N ARG A 26 12.95 -30.05 -0.42
CA ARG A 26 13.13 -30.79 -1.68
C ARG A 26 12.71 -32.25 -1.57
N ASP A 27 13.08 -32.92 -0.48
CA ASP A 27 12.84 -34.36 -0.31
C ASP A 27 11.38 -34.67 0.05
N TYR A 28 10.68 -33.76 0.75
CA TYR A 28 9.34 -34.03 1.28
C TYR A 28 8.19 -33.34 0.56
N TRP A 29 8.40 -32.21 -0.11
CA TRP A 29 7.26 -31.34 -0.40
C TRP A 29 6.91 -31.13 -1.88
N ILE A 30 7.84 -31.00 -2.82
CA ILE A 30 7.42 -30.71 -4.20
C ILE A 30 8.45 -31.16 -5.27
N GLU A 31 8.07 -32.12 -6.12
CA GLU A 31 8.71 -32.31 -7.42
C GLU A 31 8.14 -31.24 -8.39
N ASP A 32 9.03 -30.57 -9.14
CA ASP A 32 8.74 -29.69 -10.28
C ASP A 32 8.08 -28.30 -10.06
N THR A 33 7.99 -27.76 -8.84
CA THR A 33 7.67 -26.32 -8.66
C THR A 33 8.91 -25.48 -8.39
N HIS A 34 9.11 -24.44 -9.20
CA HIS A 34 10.08 -23.38 -8.90
C HIS A 34 9.54 -22.52 -7.76
N PHE A 35 10.21 -22.55 -6.61
CA PHE A 35 9.89 -21.66 -5.49
C PHE A 35 11.01 -20.63 -5.32
N ILE A 36 10.63 -19.37 -5.16
CA ILE A 36 11.54 -18.27 -4.87
C ILE A 36 11.39 -17.96 -3.38
N TRP A 37 12.50 -18.01 -2.63
CA TRP A 37 12.55 -17.48 -1.27
C TRP A 37 13.07 -16.04 -1.34
N GLU A 38 12.32 -15.09 -0.80
CA GLU A 38 12.84 -13.76 -0.49
C GLU A 38 12.79 -13.56 1.03
N ASP A 39 13.86 -13.02 1.60
CA ASP A 39 13.85 -12.61 3.00
C ASP A 39 12.89 -11.42 3.17
N LEU A 40 11.99 -11.51 4.14
CA LEU A 40 11.02 -10.45 4.43
C LEU A 40 11.76 -9.16 4.83
N LYS A 41 11.66 -8.14 3.97
CA LYS A 41 12.21 -6.81 4.25
C LYS A 41 11.16 -5.95 4.95
N PHE A 42 11.60 -5.07 5.85
CA PHE A 42 10.70 -4.16 6.57
C PHE A 42 9.90 -3.23 5.64
N SER A 43 10.41 -2.93 4.45
CA SER A 43 9.73 -2.11 3.43
C SER A 43 8.51 -2.81 2.81
N GLN A 44 8.43 -4.14 2.87
CA GLN A 44 7.34 -4.92 2.30
C GLN A 44 6.12 -4.97 3.23
N VAL A 45 6.28 -4.65 4.51
CA VAL A 45 5.16 -4.61 5.47
C VAL A 45 4.35 -3.32 5.25
N LYS A 46 3.15 -3.46 4.70
CA LYS A 46 2.26 -2.32 4.39
C LYS A 46 1.32 -1.96 5.54
N LYS A 47 0.80 -2.97 6.24
CA LYS A 47 -0.19 -2.77 7.33
C LYS A 47 -0.02 -3.80 8.44
N TRP A 48 -0.58 -3.49 9.60
CA TRP A 48 -0.62 -4.38 10.75
C TRP A 48 -2.08 -4.69 11.10
N LEU A 49 -2.39 -5.98 11.24
CA LEU A 49 -3.66 -6.42 11.80
C LEU A 49 -3.48 -6.62 13.29
N VAL A 50 -4.38 -6.02 14.07
CA VAL A 50 -4.42 -6.20 15.52
C VAL A 50 -5.69 -6.95 15.87
N LYS A 51 -5.55 -8.07 16.57
CA LYS A 51 -6.66 -8.80 17.15
C LYS A 51 -6.69 -8.53 18.65
N GLY A 52 -7.83 -8.08 19.15
CA GLY A 52 -8.05 -7.91 20.58
C GLY A 52 -9.48 -8.25 20.97
N LEU A 53 -9.66 -8.54 22.25
CA LEU A 53 -10.95 -8.80 22.86
C LEU A 53 -11.31 -7.66 23.82
N TRP A 54 -12.60 -7.41 23.96
CA TRP A 54 -13.15 -6.56 25.00
C TRP A 54 -13.75 -7.47 26.06
N TYR A 55 -13.34 -7.25 27.31
CA TYR A 55 -13.93 -7.96 28.44
C TYR A 55 -14.32 -6.97 29.51
N PHE A 56 -15.42 -7.26 30.18
CA PHE A 56 -15.92 -6.47 31.28
C PHE A 56 -15.30 -6.96 32.58
N ASP A 57 -14.59 -6.08 33.28
CA ASP A 57 -14.15 -6.37 34.64
C ASP A 57 -15.26 -5.99 35.63
N LYS A 58 -15.90 -7.01 36.21
CA LYS A 58 -16.98 -6.84 37.18
C LYS A 58 -16.57 -6.06 38.43
N LYS A 59 -15.28 -6.00 38.78
CA LYS A 59 -14.81 -5.30 39.98
C LYS A 59 -14.75 -3.80 39.79
N TYR A 60 -14.34 -3.37 38.60
CA TYR A 60 -14.13 -1.95 38.29
C TYR A 60 -15.25 -1.38 37.43
N SER A 61 -16.21 -2.21 37.00
CA SER A 61 -17.28 -1.84 36.07
C SER A 61 -16.74 -1.22 34.77
N GLU A 62 -15.55 -1.63 34.35
CA GLU A 62 -14.86 -1.07 33.20
C GLU A 62 -14.79 -2.09 32.06
N LEU A 63 -14.96 -1.60 30.84
CA LEU A 63 -14.63 -2.36 29.64
C LEU A 63 -13.13 -2.23 29.39
N ILE A 64 -12.43 -3.36 29.42
CA ILE A 64 -10.98 -3.38 29.23
C ILE A 64 -10.68 -4.03 27.88
N TYR A 65 -9.88 -3.33 27.06
CA TYR A 65 -9.29 -3.88 25.86
C TYR A 65 -8.13 -4.81 26.20
N ARG A 66 -8.08 -5.99 25.60
CA ARG A 66 -6.95 -6.91 25.69
C ARG A 66 -6.48 -7.32 24.30
N PRO A 67 -5.28 -6.87 23.87
CA PRO A 67 -4.68 -7.37 22.64
C PRO A 67 -4.31 -8.86 22.78
N ILE A 68 -4.62 -9.65 21.76
CA ILE A 68 -4.38 -11.10 21.69
C ILE A 68 -3.26 -11.41 20.71
N GLY A 69 -3.25 -10.72 19.56
CA GLY A 69 -2.27 -11.00 18.53
C GLY A 69 -2.09 -9.87 17.53
N LEU A 70 -0.92 -9.91 16.90
CA LEU A 70 -0.50 -8.98 15.86
C LEU A 70 -0.13 -9.78 14.62
N ALA A 71 -0.55 -9.33 13.44
CA ALA A 71 -0.10 -9.92 12.19
C ALA A 71 0.41 -8.83 11.25
N PRO A 72 1.68 -8.90 10.80
CA PRO A 72 2.13 -8.07 9.71
C PRO A 72 1.48 -8.54 8.40
N VAL A 73 1.14 -7.57 7.56
CA VAL A 73 0.59 -7.82 6.23
C VAL A 73 1.54 -7.22 5.21
N ALA A 74 1.94 -8.04 4.26
CA ALA A 74 2.83 -7.65 3.17
C ALA A 74 2.11 -7.74 1.83
N THR A 75 2.70 -7.11 0.81
CA THR A 75 2.34 -7.33 -0.58
C THR A 75 2.73 -8.75 -0.98
N GLU A 76 1.98 -9.33 -1.90
CA GLU A 76 2.31 -10.62 -2.49
C GLU A 76 3.67 -10.58 -3.20
N ILE A 77 4.39 -11.71 -3.16
CA ILE A 77 5.56 -11.92 -4.01
C ILE A 77 5.00 -12.48 -5.30
N LEU A 78 5.05 -11.70 -6.38
CA LEU A 78 4.60 -12.12 -7.70
C LEU A 78 5.32 -13.41 -8.11
N THR A 79 4.57 -14.38 -8.61
CA THR A 79 5.16 -15.62 -9.14
C THR A 79 5.89 -15.36 -10.44
N PHE A 80 6.81 -16.25 -10.83
CA PHE A 80 7.64 -16.06 -12.03
C PHE A 80 6.80 -15.80 -13.31
N GLU A 81 5.65 -16.47 -13.43
CA GLU A 81 4.71 -16.31 -14.55
C GLU A 81 4.07 -14.91 -14.59
N GLU A 82 3.83 -14.29 -13.43
CA GLU A 82 3.26 -12.95 -13.32
C GLU A 82 4.30 -11.85 -13.56
N ILE A 83 5.56 -12.07 -13.15
CA ILE A 83 6.69 -11.17 -13.42
C ILE A 83 6.94 -11.06 -14.93
N GLU A 84 6.89 -12.18 -15.66
CA GLU A 84 7.02 -12.18 -17.13
C GLU A 84 5.85 -11.44 -17.80
N ALA A 85 4.63 -11.60 -17.28
CA ALA A 85 3.45 -10.90 -17.80
C ALA A 85 3.53 -9.37 -17.61
N GLU A 86 4.01 -8.89 -16.47
CA GLU A 86 4.23 -7.44 -16.24
C GLU A 86 5.35 -6.87 -17.13
N GLN A 87 6.39 -7.65 -17.41
CA GLN A 87 7.49 -7.22 -18.27
C GLN A 87 7.07 -7.05 -19.74
N ILE A 88 6.08 -7.83 -20.20
CA ILE A 88 5.49 -7.72 -21.55
C ILE A 88 4.54 -6.50 -21.64
N VAL A 89 3.80 -6.18 -20.57
CA VAL A 89 2.91 -5.00 -20.54
C VAL A 89 3.69 -3.68 -20.39
N GLY A 90 4.86 -3.71 -19.74
CA GLY A 90 5.74 -2.54 -19.57
C GLY A 90 6.81 -2.35 -20.66
N GLY A 91 6.92 -3.28 -21.63
CA GLY A 91 8.00 -3.33 -22.61
C GLY A 91 7.58 -2.94 -24.03
N SER A 92 8.13 -1.82 -24.52
CA SER A 92 8.27 -1.41 -25.93
C SER A 92 7.08 -0.75 -26.67
N ASN A 93 6.93 0.56 -26.48
CA ASN A 93 6.55 1.48 -27.55
C ASN A 93 7.81 2.06 -28.23
N PHE A 94 8.67 1.18 -28.75
CA PHE A 94 9.70 1.55 -29.74
C PHE A 94 9.22 1.06 -31.11
N GLY A 95 8.10 1.64 -31.55
CA GLY A 95 7.56 1.43 -32.88
C GLY A 95 8.10 2.47 -33.85
N GLY A 96 8.88 2.01 -34.82
CA GLY A 96 8.99 2.64 -36.15
C GLY A 96 9.99 3.78 -36.27
N GLY A 97 11.14 3.47 -36.86
CA GLY A 97 12.08 4.49 -37.34
C GLY A 97 11.48 5.30 -38.50
N ASP A 98 11.45 6.61 -38.34
CA ASP A 98 11.31 7.59 -39.43
C ASP A 98 12.70 8.12 -39.77
N PHE A 99 13.48 7.31 -40.48
CA PHE A 99 14.65 7.80 -41.22
C PHE A 99 14.17 8.08 -42.64
N GLY A 100 13.51 9.24 -42.82
CA GLY A 100 13.24 9.79 -44.14
C GLY A 100 14.55 10.16 -44.82
N GLY A 101 14.95 9.34 -45.80
CA GLY A 101 16.12 9.53 -46.64
C GLY A 101 16.00 10.80 -47.48
N ASP A 102 17.02 11.65 -47.37
CA ASP A 102 17.35 12.71 -48.33
C ASP A 102 18.15 12.05 -49.46
N ASP A 103 17.43 11.58 -50.49
CA ASP A 103 18.04 11.15 -51.74
C ASP A 103 17.57 12.08 -52.86
N SER A 104 18.52 12.90 -53.28
CA SER A 104 18.53 13.79 -54.43
C SER A 104 18.05 13.14 -55.74
N ASP A 105 17.28 13.88 -56.54
CA ASP A 105 17.31 13.76 -57.99
C ASP A 105 17.53 15.12 -58.68
N PRO A 106 18.51 15.21 -59.61
CA PRO A 106 18.85 16.40 -60.39
C PRO A 106 18.23 16.37 -61.80
N PHE A 107 17.99 17.57 -62.37
CA PHE A 107 17.59 17.90 -63.75
C PHE A 107 16.08 17.99 -64.08
N GLY A 108 15.69 19.14 -64.67
CA GLY A 108 14.44 19.27 -65.41
C GLY A 108 13.97 20.70 -65.68
N SER A 109 14.62 21.38 -66.63
CA SER A 109 14.32 22.74 -67.14
C SER A 109 12.96 22.87 -67.86
N SER A 110 12.33 24.06 -67.75
CA SER A 110 11.78 24.92 -68.83
C SER A 110 10.61 25.77 -68.28
N GLY A 111 10.71 27.11 -68.29
CA GLY A 111 10.10 28.01 -69.30
C GLY A 111 8.61 28.22 -68.97
N SER A 112 8.02 29.40 -68.80
CA SER A 112 8.23 30.74 -69.37
C SER A 112 7.19 31.69 -68.73
N ASP A 113 7.48 33.00 -68.68
CA ASP A 113 6.61 34.15 -69.06
C ASP A 113 5.14 34.19 -68.58
N ASP A 114 4.48 35.30 -68.20
CA ASP A 114 4.73 36.74 -68.20
C ASP A 114 3.50 37.41 -67.50
N SER A 115 3.70 38.60 -66.95
CA SER A 115 2.74 39.74 -66.82
C SER A 115 1.47 39.69 -65.92
N ASP A 116 1.51 40.46 -64.81
CA ASP A 116 0.69 41.64 -64.40
C ASP A 116 -0.88 41.60 -64.41
N PRO A 117 -1.61 42.63 -63.88
CA PRO A 117 -1.59 43.31 -62.57
C PRO A 117 -3.03 43.59 -62.02
N PHE A 118 -3.16 44.29 -60.88
CA PHE A 118 -4.39 44.72 -60.12
C PHE A 118 -4.91 43.70 -59.08
N GLY A 119 -5.23 44.05 -57.83
CA GLY A 119 -5.30 45.34 -57.14
C GLY A 119 -5.94 45.19 -55.74
N SER A 120 -5.94 46.30 -54.99
CA SER A 120 -6.77 46.60 -53.80
C SER A 120 -6.50 45.80 -52.51
N SER A 121 -5.82 46.40 -51.52
CA SER A 121 -6.37 47.30 -50.48
C SER A 121 -7.19 46.57 -49.41
N GLY A 122 -6.65 46.51 -48.21
CA GLY A 122 -7.34 46.02 -47.02
C GLY A 122 -6.38 46.05 -45.83
N SER A 123 -6.31 47.21 -45.18
CA SER A 123 -5.87 47.37 -43.80
C SER A 123 -6.63 46.39 -42.90
N ASP A 124 -5.98 45.88 -41.86
CA ASP A 124 -6.51 45.86 -40.50
C ASP A 124 -5.39 45.40 -39.55
N ASP A 125 -4.59 46.39 -39.12
CA ASP A 125 -3.79 46.30 -37.91
C ASP A 125 -4.76 46.27 -36.72
N SER A 126 -4.87 45.11 -36.07
CA SER A 126 -5.41 45.01 -34.71
C SER A 126 -4.52 44.06 -33.91
N ASP A 127 -3.50 44.68 -33.34
CA ASP A 127 -2.76 44.24 -32.18
C ASP A 127 -3.70 44.39 -30.96
N ASP A 128 -4.14 43.28 -30.37
CA ASP A 128 -4.78 43.24 -29.05
C ASP A 128 -4.75 41.79 -28.52
N SER A 129 -3.55 41.29 -28.24
CA SER A 129 -3.39 40.11 -27.36
C SER A 129 -3.61 40.56 -25.92
N PHE A 130 -4.86 40.48 -25.46
CA PHE A 130 -5.22 40.64 -24.06
C PHE A 130 -4.67 39.41 -23.30
N ASP A 131 -3.70 39.62 -22.41
CA ASP A 131 -3.23 38.60 -21.48
C ASP A 131 -4.38 38.25 -20.50
N ASP A 132 -5.08 37.16 -20.77
CA ASP A 132 -6.04 36.57 -19.83
C ASP A 132 -5.29 36.04 -18.60
N PRO A 133 -5.53 36.57 -17.37
CA PRO A 133 -4.88 36.10 -16.15
C PRO A 133 -5.45 34.78 -15.63
N PHE A 134 -6.39 34.18 -16.37
CA PHE A 134 -6.98 32.87 -16.10
C PHE A 134 -6.74 31.93 -17.28
N GLY A 135 -5.51 31.92 -17.79
CA GLY A 135 -5.02 30.89 -18.69
C GLY A 135 -5.17 29.51 -18.06
N SER A 136 -5.89 28.65 -18.78
CA SER A 136 -6.10 27.22 -18.59
C SER A 136 -4.80 26.50 -18.20
N GLY A 137 -4.53 26.45 -16.89
CA GLY A 137 -3.40 25.76 -16.31
C GLY A 137 -3.82 24.37 -15.87
N GLY A 138 -3.31 23.37 -16.59
CA GLY A 138 -2.98 22.05 -16.04
C GLY A 138 -4.10 21.38 -15.27
N ASP A 139 -4.98 20.71 -16.00
CA ASP A 139 -5.66 19.50 -15.59
C ASP A 139 -4.63 18.40 -15.28
N ASP A 140 -3.88 18.61 -14.20
CA ASP A 140 -3.26 17.57 -13.39
C ASP A 140 -4.41 16.83 -12.69
N ALA A 141 -5.11 16.00 -13.46
CA ALA A 141 -5.96 14.97 -12.91
C ALA A 141 -5.09 14.15 -11.94
N PHE A 142 -5.27 14.39 -10.65
CA PHE A 142 -4.78 13.54 -9.58
C PHE A 142 -5.30 12.13 -9.88
N ASP A 143 -4.46 11.32 -10.50
CA ASP A 143 -4.67 9.90 -10.73
C ASP A 143 -4.61 9.17 -9.38
N ASP A 144 -5.73 9.20 -8.66
CA ASP A 144 -5.95 8.50 -7.39
C ASP A 144 -6.16 6.99 -7.59
N ASN A 145 -5.98 6.47 -8.81
CA ASN A 145 -6.21 5.05 -9.09
C ASN A 145 -5.02 4.14 -8.69
N ARG A 146 -3.83 4.71 -8.47
CA ARG A 146 -2.68 3.94 -7.95
C ARG A 146 -2.84 3.49 -6.49
N SER A 147 -3.69 4.14 -5.70
CA SER A 147 -3.87 3.79 -4.28
C SER A 147 -4.86 2.64 -4.05
N SER A 148 -5.72 2.36 -5.02
CA SER A 148 -6.84 1.43 -4.85
C SER A 148 -6.48 -0.02 -5.22
N GLN A 149 -5.63 -0.23 -6.22
CA GLN A 149 -5.22 -1.57 -6.67
C GLN A 149 -4.15 -2.19 -5.74
N ASP A 150 -3.28 -1.38 -5.14
CA ASP A 150 -2.23 -1.83 -4.21
C ASP A 150 -2.79 -2.45 -2.91
N ILE A 151 -4.05 -2.16 -2.56
CA ILE A 151 -4.69 -2.66 -1.34
C ILE A 151 -5.22 -4.10 -1.55
N GLU A 152 -5.48 -4.51 -2.80
CA GLU A 152 -6.18 -5.76 -3.11
C GLU A 152 -5.29 -7.01 -3.02
N GLN A 153 -3.97 -6.88 -3.19
CA GLN A 153 -3.02 -8.02 -3.13
C GLN A 153 -2.14 -7.99 -1.88
N THR A 154 -2.79 -7.94 -0.71
CA THR A 154 -2.08 -7.93 0.57
C THR A 154 -2.49 -9.10 1.45
N ILE A 155 -1.53 -9.97 1.76
CA ILE A 155 -1.76 -11.20 2.54
C ILE A 155 -1.24 -11.04 3.97
N PRO A 156 -2.03 -11.42 4.99
CA PRO A 156 -1.53 -11.53 6.35
C PRO A 156 -0.52 -12.68 6.43
N LEU A 157 0.70 -12.38 6.87
CA LEU A 157 1.79 -13.36 6.89
C LEU A 157 1.57 -14.40 7.99
N PHE A 158 1.64 -13.97 9.25
CA PHE A 158 1.47 -14.86 10.40
C PHE A 158 0.94 -14.10 11.61
N TRP A 159 0.27 -14.82 12.51
CA TRP A 159 -0.19 -14.28 13.78
C TRP A 159 0.85 -14.48 14.87
N VAL A 160 1.27 -13.37 15.49
CA VAL A 160 2.13 -13.36 16.66
C VAL A 160 1.26 -13.23 17.90
N TYR A 161 1.47 -14.12 18.87
CA TYR A 161 0.79 -14.05 20.16
C TYR A 161 1.31 -12.87 20.99
N TYR A 162 0.42 -11.95 21.33
CA TYR A 162 0.79 -10.65 21.91
C TYR A 162 1.55 -10.77 23.25
N PRO A 163 1.16 -11.63 24.21
CA PRO A 163 1.93 -11.81 25.44
C PRO A 163 3.39 -12.21 25.25
N HIS A 164 3.71 -13.04 24.23
CA HIS A 164 5.10 -13.41 23.93
C HIS A 164 5.85 -12.26 23.24
N ALA A 165 5.18 -11.47 22.41
CA ALA A 165 5.80 -10.31 21.75
C ALA A 165 6.06 -9.12 22.69
N ARG A 166 5.43 -9.10 23.88
CA ARG A 166 5.47 -7.97 24.82
C ARG A 166 6.89 -7.56 25.19
N ASP A 167 7.79 -8.52 25.43
CA ASP A 167 9.16 -8.22 25.85
C ASP A 167 9.94 -7.47 24.76
N ILE A 168 9.64 -7.76 23.49
CA ILE A 168 10.23 -7.08 22.33
C ILE A 168 9.58 -5.70 22.15
N LEU A 169 8.25 -5.62 22.22
CA LEU A 169 7.50 -4.37 22.04
C LEU A 169 7.78 -3.35 23.14
N LYS A 170 8.06 -3.81 24.36
CA LYS A 170 8.44 -2.93 25.49
C LYS A 170 9.82 -2.30 25.31
N LYS A 171 10.75 -3.01 24.66
CA LYS A 171 12.08 -2.48 24.31
C LYS A 171 12.01 -1.42 23.21
N GLY A 172 11.07 -1.57 22.28
CA GLY A 172 10.80 -0.58 21.24
C GLY A 172 10.19 0.70 21.83
N LYS A 173 10.98 1.77 21.88
CA LYS A 173 10.52 3.10 22.31
C LYS A 173 10.06 3.90 21.10
N ILE A 174 8.96 4.62 21.27
CA ILE A 174 8.38 5.50 20.26
C ILE A 174 8.85 6.92 20.52
N PHE A 175 9.25 7.61 19.46
CA PHE A 175 9.57 9.03 19.50
C PHE A 175 8.30 9.85 19.60
N ASN A 176 8.29 10.80 20.52
CA ASN A 176 7.17 11.72 20.71
C ASN A 176 7.61 13.14 20.37
N ASP A 177 7.21 13.61 19.19
CA ASP A 177 7.61 14.94 18.68
C ASP A 177 7.10 16.09 19.57
N ARG A 178 5.98 15.88 20.26
CA ARG A 178 5.39 16.91 21.14
C ARG A 178 6.05 16.96 22.52
N ASN A 179 6.65 15.86 22.98
CA ASN A 179 7.30 15.79 24.29
C ASN A 179 8.39 14.72 24.30
N SER A 180 9.63 15.14 23.99
CA SER A 180 10.82 14.30 23.94
C SER A 180 11.22 13.73 25.31
N SER A 181 10.79 14.36 26.42
CA SER A 181 11.14 13.91 27.77
C SER A 181 10.37 12.66 28.22
N VAL A 182 9.24 12.34 27.58
CA VAL A 182 8.43 11.15 27.93
C VAL A 182 8.50 10.15 26.78
N SER A 183 9.31 9.10 26.97
CA SER A 183 9.31 7.95 26.06
C SER A 183 8.16 7.01 26.40
N LYS A 184 7.33 6.65 25.41
CA LYS A 184 6.35 5.57 25.52
C LYS A 184 6.84 4.35 24.74
N SER A 185 6.55 3.15 25.23
CA SER A 185 6.86 1.92 24.50
C SER A 185 5.74 1.55 23.52
N PHE A 186 6.04 0.69 22.53
CA PHE A 186 4.99 0.15 21.65
C PHE A 186 3.93 -0.62 22.43
N ASP A 187 4.30 -1.35 23.47
CA ASP A 187 3.35 -2.07 24.33
C ASP A 187 2.35 -1.11 25.01
N ASP A 188 2.83 0.04 25.50
CA ASP A 188 1.95 1.04 26.16
C ASP A 188 0.91 1.60 25.20
N ILE A 189 1.30 1.87 23.94
CA ILE A 189 0.39 2.44 22.94
C ILE A 189 -0.66 1.42 22.50
N ILE A 190 -0.27 0.16 22.31
CA ILE A 190 -1.19 -0.89 21.87
C ILE A 190 -2.18 -1.25 22.99
N ASN A 191 -1.69 -1.43 24.23
CA ASN A 191 -2.56 -1.71 25.37
C ASN A 191 -3.53 -0.55 25.66
N SER A 192 -3.09 0.71 25.52
CA SER A 192 -3.95 1.89 25.70
C SER A 192 -4.81 2.24 24.48
N ARG A 193 -4.78 1.41 23.43
CA ARG A 193 -5.48 1.62 22.15
C ARG A 193 -5.24 3.01 21.54
N ARG A 194 -4.04 3.58 21.72
CA ARG A 194 -3.68 4.92 21.20
C ARG A 194 -3.19 4.85 19.76
N PHE A 195 -4.01 4.29 18.87
CA PHE A 195 -3.72 4.18 17.45
C PHE A 195 -4.99 4.35 16.62
N ASN A 196 -4.84 4.80 15.37
CA ASN A 196 -5.94 4.79 14.41
C ASN A 196 -6.03 3.40 13.76
N ALA A 197 -7.23 2.83 13.69
CA ALA A 197 -7.47 1.57 13.00
C ALA A 197 -8.91 1.51 12.49
N VAL A 198 -9.09 0.75 11.40
CA VAL A 198 -10.38 0.41 10.81
C VAL A 198 -10.73 -1.02 11.22
N ILE A 199 -11.95 -1.21 11.72
CA ILE A 199 -12.45 -2.53 12.09
C ILE A 199 -12.89 -3.21 10.79
N TYR A 200 -12.29 -4.34 10.45
CA TYR A 200 -12.61 -5.09 9.22
C TYR A 200 -13.34 -6.40 9.48
N LYS A 201 -13.36 -6.83 10.75
CA LYS A 201 -13.98 -8.06 11.23
C LYS A 201 -14.42 -7.85 12.68
N GLU A 202 -15.65 -8.26 12.97
CA GLU A 202 -16.15 -8.41 14.34
C GLU A 202 -16.55 -9.86 14.58
N GLU A 203 -16.61 -10.25 15.86
CA GLU A 203 -17.23 -11.51 16.25
C GLU A 203 -18.75 -11.32 16.24
N ASN A 204 -19.43 -12.20 15.52
CA ASN A 204 -20.88 -12.14 15.33
C ASN A 204 -21.44 -13.58 15.26
N VAL A 205 -22.72 -13.72 15.60
CA VAL A 205 -23.51 -14.96 15.51
C VAL A 205 -23.47 -15.56 14.09
N TYR A 206 -23.24 -14.72 13.07
CA TYR A 206 -23.05 -15.13 11.68
C TYR A 206 -21.59 -15.55 11.37
N GLU A 207 -21.03 -16.45 12.18
CA GLU A 207 -19.77 -17.16 11.90
C GLU A 207 -18.54 -16.25 11.67
N ASN A 208 -18.41 -15.12 12.38
CA ASN A 208 -17.23 -14.24 12.28
C ASN A 208 -16.92 -13.75 10.86
N ARG A 209 -17.97 -13.44 10.09
CA ARG A 209 -17.87 -12.95 8.70
C ARG A 209 -17.09 -11.63 8.62
N TYR A 210 -16.29 -11.45 7.56
CA TYR A 210 -15.61 -10.18 7.31
C TYR A 210 -16.61 -9.13 6.81
N ILE A 211 -16.37 -7.84 7.09
CA ILE A 211 -17.26 -6.76 6.65
C ILE A 211 -17.39 -6.72 5.12
N ARG A 212 -16.30 -7.04 4.42
CA ARG A 212 -16.27 -7.15 2.96
C ARG A 212 -17.21 -8.22 2.38
N ASP A 213 -17.56 -9.26 3.15
CA ASP A 213 -18.33 -10.39 2.63
C ASP A 213 -19.84 -10.13 2.64
N TYR A 214 -20.33 -9.17 3.44
CA TYR A 214 -21.76 -8.81 3.48
C TYR A 214 -22.08 -7.41 2.92
N ILE A 215 -21.08 -6.54 2.76
CA ILE A 215 -21.17 -5.30 1.97
C ILE A 215 -20.24 -5.44 0.76
N PRO A 216 -20.68 -6.11 -0.33
CA PRO A 216 -19.88 -6.22 -1.54
C PRO A 216 -19.78 -4.86 -2.25
N ASN A 217 -18.63 -4.60 -2.88
CA ASN A 217 -18.43 -3.57 -3.90
C ASN A 217 -18.65 -2.09 -3.50
N ASN A 218 -18.60 -1.75 -2.20
CA ASN A 218 -18.64 -0.35 -1.78
C ASN A 218 -17.71 -0.08 -0.58
N ALA A 219 -16.58 0.59 -0.84
CA ALA A 219 -15.60 0.94 0.18
C ALA A 219 -16.17 1.90 1.24
N PHE A 220 -16.99 2.86 0.82
CA PHE A 220 -17.61 3.84 1.71
C PHE A 220 -18.57 3.17 2.70
N MET A 221 -19.43 2.27 2.22
CA MET A 221 -20.36 1.53 3.08
C MET A 221 -19.64 0.61 4.08
N ARG A 222 -18.49 0.02 3.71
CA ARG A 222 -17.66 -0.75 4.65
C ARG A 222 -17.06 0.12 5.75
N LEU A 223 -16.66 1.35 5.41
CA LEU A 223 -16.14 2.30 6.38
C LEU A 223 -17.24 2.75 7.36
N LEU A 224 -18.42 3.08 6.85
CA LEU A 224 -19.57 3.46 7.68
C LEU A 224 -19.93 2.35 8.67
N GLU A 225 -19.89 1.09 8.24
CA GLU A 225 -20.17 -0.04 9.13
C GLU A 225 -19.06 -0.24 10.18
N SER A 226 -17.79 -0.05 9.81
CA SER A 226 -16.69 -0.01 10.78
C SER A 226 -16.90 1.10 11.83
N GLU A 227 -17.35 2.28 11.41
CA GLU A 227 -17.67 3.38 12.32
C GLU A 227 -18.85 3.05 13.24
N ARG A 228 -19.92 2.45 12.69
CA ARG A 228 -21.07 1.98 13.47
C ARG A 228 -20.66 1.00 14.56
N ILE A 229 -19.78 0.04 14.24
CA ILE A 229 -19.25 -0.93 15.22
C ILE A 229 -18.42 -0.21 16.29
N LYS A 230 -17.59 0.76 15.89
CA LYS A 230 -16.78 1.56 16.81
C LYS A 230 -17.66 2.38 17.77
N GLU A 231 -18.72 3.01 17.27
CA GLU A 231 -19.69 3.73 18.07
C GLU A 231 -20.46 2.82 19.02
N LYS A 232 -20.84 1.62 18.57
CA LYS A 232 -21.45 0.60 19.41
C LYS A 232 -20.58 0.30 20.63
N VAL A 233 -19.27 0.06 20.43
CA VAL A 233 -18.31 -0.16 21.54
C VAL A 233 -18.24 1.07 22.46
N ARG A 234 -18.18 2.29 21.91
CA ARG A 234 -18.14 3.54 22.69
C ARG A 234 -19.40 3.76 23.52
N ASN A 235 -20.57 3.43 22.97
CA ASN A 235 -21.85 3.53 23.70
C ASN A 235 -21.91 2.50 24.81
N PHE A 236 -21.48 1.25 24.56
CA PHE A 236 -21.34 0.25 25.62
C PHE A 236 -20.44 0.73 26.74
N GLU A 237 -19.28 1.31 26.42
CA GLU A 237 -18.41 1.94 27.41
C GLU A 237 -19.17 2.98 28.20
N HIS A 238 -19.78 3.99 27.55
CA HIS A 238 -20.48 5.10 28.20
C HIS A 238 -21.66 4.66 29.09
N ASP A 239 -22.48 3.71 28.64
CA ASP A 239 -23.63 3.23 29.41
C ASP A 239 -23.18 2.60 30.75
N MET A 240 -22.01 1.98 30.77
CA MET A 240 -21.37 1.44 31.97
C MET A 240 -20.70 2.49 32.87
N TRP A 241 -20.74 3.77 32.51
CA TRP A 241 -20.40 4.87 33.44
C TRP A 241 -21.66 5.47 34.07
N SER A 242 -22.85 5.20 33.53
CA SER A 242 -24.09 5.94 33.83
C SER A 242 -24.91 5.41 35.02
N TRP A 243 -24.34 4.55 35.86
CA TRP A 243 -25.01 3.86 36.97
C TRP A 243 -24.39 4.11 38.35
#